data_AF-A0A7S2JAR1-F1
#
_entry.id   AF-A0A7S2JAR1-F1
#
_cell.length_a   1.000
_cell.length_b   1.000
_cell.length_c   1.000
_cell.angle_alpha   90.00
_cell.angle_beta   90.00
_cell.angle_gamma   90.00
#
_symmetry.space_group_name_H-M   'P 1'
#
loop_
_entity.id
_entity.type
_entity.pdbx_description
1 polymer ?
#
loop_
_entity_poly.entity_id
_entity_poly.type
_entity_poly.pdbx_seq_one_letter_code
_entity_poly.pdbx_strand_id
1 'polypeptide(L)'
;AYLMAAEGKGGSALLKNVARFQGTAGGTIIGQLLYTTFITCTIAGACMGFGVVTIFEFFAFYLYLSSPSYGYVGLLLAAYGATHLILDCDSSADSSASVYTTIIDQTMAIIAVSLGDLLVQNKSAGTVAADQFLGMSKTLIKALSTLFGVDDLVTSVGFGMSEDFTNWLTSGGAAMMLDMQSYVGGKVGGTGPDRVKAMTHRDALLSSFTKALDMGVEAPLEPRFFRLPFKEELWKAVMRNMGHMSTQMVIMEYAVHDCSQGVKTAGCENALKAINNSQLLKTKATAIVKRAHTILSVADKILKRENLAPIDWDTDIIRRMNKMDFLTMDDNMTSIVEEIVKELPVPEAQKIESLVHEDYCLVAVVLVMTSAMVHGINKVEEHCFAEPDIQLIDE
;
A
#
# COMPACT_ATOMS: atom_id res chain seq x y z
N ALA A 1 -15.01 -1.38 28.93
CA ALA A 1 -13.74 -1.46 29.67
C ALA A 1 -12.92 -2.70 29.29
N TYR A 2 -13.41 -3.94 29.42
CA TYR A 2 -12.61 -5.15 29.13
C TYR A 2 -12.24 -5.34 27.64
N LEU A 3 -13.09 -4.89 26.70
CA LEU A 3 -12.77 -4.81 25.27
C LEU A 3 -11.89 -3.59 24.89
N MET A 4 -11.66 -2.65 25.81
CA MET A 4 -10.81 -1.47 25.60
C MET A 4 -9.36 -1.69 26.05
N ALA A 5 -9.05 -2.82 26.70
CA ALA A 5 -7.71 -3.19 27.13
C ALA A 5 -6.95 -4.07 26.12
N ALA A 6 -7.59 -4.46 25.02
CA ALA A 6 -6.90 -5.05 23.88
C ALA A 6 -6.28 -3.91 23.05
N GLU A 7 -5.27 -3.25 23.63
CA GLU A 7 -4.49 -2.25 22.92
C GLU A 7 -3.85 -2.88 21.69
N GLY A 8 -4.46 -2.55 20.56
CA GLY A 8 -3.91 -2.54 19.21
C GLY A 8 -3.18 -3.80 18.85
N LYS A 9 -3.92 -4.82 18.37
CA LYS A 9 -3.42 -5.88 17.47
C LYS A 9 -4.46 -6.98 17.17
N GLY A 10 -5.75 -6.65 17.00
CA GLY A 10 -6.81 -7.59 16.65
C GLY A 10 -7.57 -7.13 15.41
N GLY A 11 -7.71 -8.02 14.42
CA GLY A 11 -8.28 -7.79 13.08
C GLY A 11 -9.08 -6.50 12.88
N SER A 12 -8.53 -5.59 12.07
CA SER A 12 -9.03 -4.24 11.79
C SER A 12 -10.53 -4.15 11.52
N ALA A 13 -11.13 -5.15 10.87
CA ALA A 13 -12.57 -5.20 10.64
C ALA A 13 -13.37 -5.35 11.95
N LEU A 14 -12.97 -6.26 12.84
CA LEU A 14 -13.62 -6.46 14.12
C LEU A 14 -13.41 -5.24 15.03
N LEU A 15 -12.20 -4.68 15.07
CA LEU A 15 -11.93 -3.47 15.85
C LEU A 15 -12.74 -2.27 15.32
N LYS A 16 -12.84 -2.10 13.99
CA LYS A 16 -13.68 -1.08 13.36
C LYS A 16 -15.16 -1.28 13.70
N ASN A 17 -15.64 -2.52 13.73
CA ASN A 17 -17.02 -2.82 14.10
C ASN A 17 -17.30 -2.60 15.58
N VAL A 18 -16.35 -2.94 16.46
CA VAL A 18 -16.43 -2.64 17.88
C VAL A 18 -16.38 -1.13 18.12
N ALA A 19 -15.54 -0.40 17.38
CA ALA A 19 -15.48 1.05 17.43
C ALA A 19 -16.79 1.69 16.95
N ARG A 20 -17.39 1.19 15.86
CA ARG A 20 -18.74 1.57 15.40
C ARG A 20 -19.76 1.33 16.50
N PHE A 21 -19.77 0.15 17.10
CA PHE A 21 -20.65 -0.18 18.22
C PHE A 21 -20.49 0.78 19.39
N GLN A 22 -19.25 1.03 19.83
CA GLN A 22 -18.97 1.93 20.94
C GLN A 22 -19.42 3.37 20.65
N GLY A 23 -19.23 3.85 19.43
CA GLY A 23 -19.65 5.19 19.02
C GLY A 23 -21.17 5.31 18.91
N THR A 24 -21.82 4.41 18.17
CA THR A 24 -23.28 4.48 17.94
C THR A 24 -24.08 4.09 19.17
N ALA A 25 -23.82 2.92 19.76
CA ALA A 25 -24.54 2.46 20.94
C ALA A 25 -24.20 3.33 22.15
N GLY A 26 -22.93 3.71 22.32
CA GLY A 26 -22.52 4.63 23.38
C GLY A 26 -23.19 6.00 23.24
N GLY A 27 -23.25 6.54 22.01
CA GLY A 27 -23.88 7.84 21.73
C GLY A 27 -25.37 7.81 22.04
N THR A 28 -26.09 6.81 21.55
CA THR A 28 -27.52 6.62 21.83
C THR A 28 -27.80 6.49 23.33
N ILE A 29 -27.11 5.57 24.01
CA ILE A 29 -27.36 5.26 25.42
C ILE A 29 -27.06 6.47 26.29
N ILE A 30 -25.91 7.12 26.08
CA ILE A 30 -25.52 8.31 26.86
C ILE A 30 -26.46 9.48 26.55
N GLY A 31 -26.81 9.69 25.28
CA GLY A 31 -27.73 10.75 24.87
C GLY A 31 -29.11 10.61 25.52
N GLN A 32 -29.70 9.41 25.49
CA GLN A 32 -30.98 9.13 26.15
C GLN A 32 -30.92 9.27 27.68
N LEU A 33 -29.84 8.81 28.32
CA LEU A 33 -29.63 8.96 29.76
C LEU A 33 -29.52 10.44 30.16
N LEU A 34 -28.76 11.24 29.40
CA LEU A 34 -28.62 12.67 29.65
C LEU A 34 -29.93 13.43 29.40
N TYR A 35 -30.67 13.07 28.34
CA TYR A 35 -31.99 13.64 28.05
C TYR A 35 -32.95 13.41 29.23
N THR A 36 -33.13 12.15 29.63
CA THR A 36 -34.03 11.78 30.73
C THR A 36 -33.63 12.36 32.09
N THR A 37 -32.33 12.64 32.31
CA THR A 37 -31.84 13.16 33.59
C THR A 37 -31.93 14.68 33.69
N PHE A 38 -31.58 15.41 32.62
CA PHE A 38 -31.36 16.87 32.69
C PHE A 38 -32.38 17.68 31.89
N ILE A 39 -33.04 17.09 30.90
CA ILE A 39 -33.93 17.81 29.99
C ILE A 39 -35.37 17.61 30.47
N THR A 40 -35.95 18.69 30.99
CA THR A 40 -37.37 18.76 31.34
C THR A 40 -38.06 19.75 30.43
N CYS A 41 -39.37 19.60 30.23
CA CYS A 41 -40.18 20.50 29.37
C CYS A 41 -40.48 21.86 30.00
N THR A 42 -39.56 22.36 30.83
CA THR A 42 -39.59 23.70 31.42
C THR A 42 -38.50 24.56 30.77
N ILE A 43 -38.65 25.88 30.78
CA ILE A 43 -37.62 26.79 30.25
C ILE A 43 -36.28 26.58 30.96
N ALA A 44 -36.30 26.34 32.28
CA ALA A 44 -35.10 26.03 33.06
C ALA A 44 -34.44 24.71 32.62
N GLY A 45 -35.25 23.67 32.36
CA GLY A 45 -34.80 22.41 31.79
C GLY A 45 -34.20 22.56 30.39
N ALA A 46 -34.80 23.40 29.54
CA ALA A 46 -34.28 23.67 28.21
C ALA A 46 -32.91 24.38 28.25
N CYS A 47 -32.75 25.40 29.11
CA CYS A 47 -31.45 26.05 29.31
C CYS A 47 -30.38 25.10 29.84
N MET A 48 -30.75 24.22 30.77
CA MET A 48 -29.85 23.18 31.29
C MET A 48 -29.49 22.17 30.20
N GLY A 49 -30.47 21.73 29.41
CA GLY A 49 -30.29 20.83 28.28
C GLY A 49 -29.32 21.38 27.24
N PHE A 50 -29.43 22.66 26.87
CA PHE A 50 -28.48 23.30 25.96
C PHE A 50 -27.04 23.25 26.49
N GLY A 51 -26.85 23.49 27.80
CA GLY A 51 -25.55 23.37 28.45
C GLY A 51 -25.00 21.94 28.39
N VAL A 52 -25.84 20.94 28.69
CA VAL A 52 -25.46 19.52 28.64
C VAL A 52 -25.08 19.08 27.23
N VAL A 53 -25.88 19.45 26.22
CA VAL A 53 -25.57 19.17 24.80
C VAL A 53 -24.25 19.81 24.41
N THR A 54 -24.02 21.08 24.75
CA THR A 54 -22.78 21.79 24.42
C THR A 54 -21.56 21.11 25.04
N ILE A 55 -21.65 20.69 26.30
CA ILE A 55 -20.56 19.99 27.00
C ILE A 55 -20.33 18.61 26.40
N PHE A 56 -21.40 17.85 26.13
CA PHE A 56 -21.31 16.53 25.52
C PHE A 56 -20.65 16.59 24.14
N GLU A 57 -21.11 17.49 23.27
CA GLU A 57 -20.54 17.72 21.95
C GLU A 57 -19.08 18.16 22.04
N PHE A 58 -18.75 19.06 22.96
CA PHE A 58 -17.36 19.49 23.17
C PHE A 58 -16.44 18.30 23.46
N PHE A 59 -16.83 17.38 24.35
CA PHE A 59 -16.03 16.19 24.66
C PHE A 59 -15.99 15.18 23.50
N ALA A 60 -17.11 14.99 22.79
CA ALA A 60 -17.16 14.10 21.63
C ALA A 60 -16.26 14.62 20.50
N PHE A 61 -16.29 15.92 20.20
CA PHE A 61 -15.40 16.55 19.23
C PHE A 61 -13.95 16.63 19.72
N TYR A 62 -13.71 16.80 21.02
CA TYR A 62 -12.36 16.72 21.57
C TYR A 62 -11.77 15.33 21.33
N LEU A 63 -12.54 14.27 21.52
CA LEU A 63 -12.12 12.90 21.23
C LEU A 63 -11.92 12.68 19.73
N TYR A 64 -12.77 13.29 18.87
CA TYR A 64 -12.59 13.29 17.42
C TYR A 64 -11.25 13.89 16.99
N LEU A 65 -10.90 15.07 17.53
CA LEU A 65 -9.72 15.84 17.11
C LEU A 65 -8.42 15.40 17.79
N SER A 66 -8.49 14.92 19.03
CA SER A 66 -7.29 14.62 19.82
C SER A 66 -6.79 13.19 19.67
N SER A 67 -7.65 12.26 19.23
CA SER A 67 -7.30 10.84 19.13
C SER A 67 -7.20 10.36 17.68
N PRO A 68 -5.99 10.01 17.20
CA PRO A 68 -5.85 9.42 15.86
C PRO A 68 -6.52 8.04 15.76
N SER A 69 -6.61 7.31 16.88
CA SER A 69 -7.20 5.96 16.91
C SER A 69 -8.71 5.95 17.14
N TYR A 70 -9.23 6.91 17.90
CA TYR A 70 -10.65 6.95 18.30
C TYR A 70 -11.43 8.09 17.65
N GLY A 71 -10.82 8.83 16.72
CA GLY A 71 -11.47 9.97 16.09
C GLY A 71 -12.86 9.61 15.55
N TYR A 72 -12.93 8.53 14.78
CA TYR A 72 -14.18 8.00 14.24
C TYR A 72 -15.23 7.66 15.31
N VAL A 73 -14.83 7.14 16.47
CA VAL A 73 -15.74 6.86 17.59
C VAL A 73 -16.32 8.16 18.14
N GLY A 74 -15.49 9.20 18.30
CA GLY A 74 -15.93 10.52 18.78
C GLY A 74 -16.95 11.17 17.85
N LEU A 75 -16.74 11.07 16.54
CA LEU A 75 -17.67 11.59 15.54
C LEU A 75 -19.03 10.87 15.58
N LEU A 76 -19.05 9.54 15.69
CA LEU A 76 -20.28 8.77 15.85
C LEU A 76 -20.97 9.07 17.17
N LEU A 77 -20.20 9.20 18.25
CA LEU A 77 -20.70 9.53 19.58
C LEU A 77 -21.43 10.88 19.58
N ALA A 78 -20.84 11.90 18.92
CA ALA A 78 -21.46 13.21 18.71
C ALA A 78 -22.76 13.09 17.91
N ALA A 79 -22.70 12.51 16.71
CA ALA A 79 -23.86 12.43 15.82
C ALA A 79 -25.06 11.70 16.45
N TYR A 80 -24.84 10.52 17.02
CA TYR A 80 -25.91 9.73 17.64
C TYR A 80 -26.33 10.30 19.00
N GLY A 81 -25.39 10.85 19.78
CA GLY A 81 -25.71 11.48 21.06
C GLY A 81 -26.58 12.73 20.91
N ALA A 82 -26.24 13.65 19.98
CA ALA A 82 -27.04 14.82 19.68
C ALA A 82 -28.48 14.45 19.27
N THR A 83 -28.63 13.45 18.41
CA THR A 83 -29.95 13.01 17.90
C THR A 83 -30.86 12.53 19.04
N HIS A 84 -30.30 11.92 20.08
CA HIS A 84 -31.04 11.44 21.24
C HIS A 84 -31.12 12.44 22.40
N LEU A 85 -30.35 13.53 22.35
CA LEU A 85 -30.43 14.66 23.28
C LEU A 85 -31.42 15.74 22.83
N ILE A 86 -31.67 15.84 21.52
CA ILE A 86 -32.59 16.82 20.93
C ILE A 86 -33.85 16.07 20.50
N LEU A 87 -34.66 15.69 21.49
CA LEU A 87 -35.98 15.11 21.27
C LEU A 87 -37.06 16.15 21.58
N ASP A 88 -38.17 16.07 20.86
CA ASP A 88 -39.32 16.92 21.11
C ASP A 88 -39.96 16.57 22.46
N CYS A 89 -40.37 17.62 23.17
CA CYS A 89 -41.10 17.54 24.42
C CYS A 89 -42.56 17.14 24.16
N ASP A 90 -42.80 15.94 23.64
CA ASP A 90 -44.14 15.38 23.54
C ASP A 90 -44.42 14.42 24.71
N SER A 91 -45.59 14.61 25.33
CA SER A 91 -46.08 13.91 26.52
C SER A 91 -46.24 12.39 26.38
N SER A 92 -46.03 11.85 25.18
CA SER A 92 -46.13 10.43 24.83
C SER A 92 -44.78 9.69 24.92
N ALA A 93 -43.66 10.41 25.09
CA ALA A 93 -42.30 9.85 25.05
C ALA A 93 -41.82 9.19 26.35
N ASP A 94 -42.59 9.26 27.44
CA ASP A 94 -42.17 8.85 28.79
C ASP A 94 -42.33 7.34 29.10
N SER A 95 -42.74 6.52 28.13
CA SER A 95 -42.74 5.07 28.39
C SER A 95 -41.29 4.56 28.39
N SER A 96 -40.76 4.21 29.56
CA SER A 96 -39.43 3.61 29.70
C SER A 96 -39.25 2.39 28.78
N ALA A 97 -40.35 1.72 28.43
CA ALA A 97 -40.40 0.64 27.45
C ALA A 97 -39.83 1.03 26.07
N SER A 98 -40.10 2.23 25.58
CA SER A 98 -39.61 2.69 24.26
C SER A 98 -38.08 2.79 24.22
N VAL A 99 -37.48 3.34 25.29
CA VAL A 99 -36.03 3.45 25.44
C VAL A 99 -35.36 2.08 25.42
N TYR A 100 -35.90 1.11 26.18
CA TYR A 100 -35.39 -0.25 26.18
C TYR A 100 -35.52 -0.92 24.81
N THR A 101 -36.63 -0.74 24.09
CA THR A 101 -36.79 -1.30 22.74
C THR A 101 -35.78 -0.71 21.76
N THR A 102 -35.50 0.60 21.82
CA THR A 102 -34.49 1.22 20.94
C THR A 102 -33.09 0.68 21.21
N ILE A 103 -32.70 0.52 22.48
CA ILE A 103 -31.39 -0.03 22.85
C ILE A 103 -31.26 -1.48 22.37
N ILE A 104 -32.32 -2.29 22.55
CA ILE A 104 -32.36 -3.68 22.10
C ILE A 104 -32.26 -3.76 20.58
N ASP A 105 -33.05 -2.97 19.84
CA ASP A 105 -33.06 -2.97 18.37
C ASP A 105 -31.70 -2.56 17.79
N GLN A 106 -31.08 -1.51 18.35
CA GLN A 106 -29.73 -1.10 17.94
C GLN A 106 -28.68 -2.17 18.26
N THR A 107 -28.76 -2.80 19.44
CA THR A 107 -27.84 -3.88 19.82
C THR A 107 -27.98 -5.08 18.89
N MET A 108 -29.21 -5.48 18.56
CA MET A 108 -29.49 -6.57 17.63
C MET A 108 -29.02 -6.27 16.21
N ALA A 109 -29.23 -5.04 15.72
CA ALA A 109 -28.73 -4.61 14.42
C ALA A 109 -27.20 -4.71 14.35
N ILE A 110 -26.49 -4.29 15.40
CA ILE A 110 -25.02 -4.33 15.41
C ILE A 110 -24.49 -5.76 15.54
N ILE A 111 -25.16 -6.61 16.34
CA ILE A 111 -24.85 -8.05 16.38
C ILE A 111 -25.05 -8.66 15.00
N ALA A 112 -26.15 -8.36 14.32
CA ALA A 112 -26.45 -8.88 12.98
C ALA A 112 -25.39 -8.44 11.95
N VAL A 113 -24.98 -7.17 11.95
CA VAL A 113 -23.91 -6.67 11.07
C VAL A 113 -22.55 -7.29 11.43
N SER A 114 -22.23 -7.40 12.73
CA SER A 114 -20.97 -8.01 13.17
C SER A 114 -20.89 -9.49 12.79
N LEU A 115 -22.00 -10.22 12.95
CA LEU A 115 -22.11 -11.60 12.46
C LEU A 115 -22.05 -11.66 10.94
N GLY A 116 -22.69 -10.72 10.23
CA GLY A 116 -22.59 -10.58 8.78
C GLY A 116 -21.15 -10.44 8.32
N ASP A 117 -20.36 -9.58 8.96
CA ASP A 117 -18.95 -9.35 8.63
C ASP A 117 -18.04 -10.54 9.03
N LEU A 118 -18.43 -11.33 10.04
CA LEU A 118 -17.74 -12.57 10.40
C LEU A 118 -18.08 -13.74 9.46
N LEU A 119 -19.33 -13.81 8.99
CA LEU A 119 -19.85 -14.89 8.15
C LEU A 119 -19.53 -14.68 6.67
N VAL A 120 -19.66 -13.45 6.18
CA VAL A 120 -19.20 -13.05 4.85
C VAL A 120 -17.69 -12.85 4.96
N GLN A 121 -16.94 -13.94 4.85
CA GLN A 121 -15.48 -13.90 4.85
C GLN A 121 -15.00 -12.95 3.74
N ASN A 122 -14.70 -11.72 4.13
CA ASN A 122 -13.84 -10.87 3.33
C ASN A 122 -12.50 -11.57 3.16
N LYS A 123 -11.87 -11.35 2.00
CA LYS A 123 -10.49 -11.76 1.75
C LYS A 123 -9.65 -11.39 2.98
N SER A 124 -8.85 -12.34 3.47
CA SER A 124 -8.00 -12.09 4.62
C SER A 124 -7.07 -10.90 4.37
N ALA A 125 -6.78 -10.11 5.40
CA ALA A 125 -5.79 -9.06 5.35
C ALA A 125 -4.44 -9.60 4.84
N GLY A 126 -4.08 -10.85 5.16
CA GLY A 126 -2.90 -11.51 4.58
C GLY A 126 -2.97 -11.64 3.05
N THR A 127 -4.08 -12.13 2.49
CA THR A 127 -4.26 -12.25 1.04
C THR A 127 -4.37 -10.88 0.35
N VAL A 128 -5.03 -9.91 0.98
CA VAL A 128 -5.10 -8.54 0.45
C VAL A 128 -3.71 -7.87 0.49
N ALA A 129 -2.94 -8.05 1.56
CA ALA A 129 -1.56 -7.55 1.66
C ALA A 129 -0.69 -8.16 0.56
N ALA A 130 -0.78 -9.47 0.34
CA ALA A 130 -0.08 -10.15 -0.75
C ALA A 130 -0.52 -9.65 -2.14
N ASP A 131 -1.82 -9.43 -2.36
CA ASP A 131 -2.35 -8.86 -3.61
C ASP A 131 -1.80 -7.44 -3.86
N GLN A 132 -1.74 -6.59 -2.83
CA GLN A 132 -1.14 -5.24 -2.94
C GLN A 132 0.37 -5.32 -3.20
N PHE A 133 1.08 -6.22 -2.52
CA PHE A 133 2.49 -6.51 -2.76
C PHE A 133 2.74 -6.95 -4.21
N LEU A 134 1.89 -7.81 -4.78
CA LEU A 134 1.98 -8.25 -6.17
C LEU A 134 1.71 -7.09 -7.14
N GLY A 135 0.72 -6.24 -6.84
CA GLY A 135 0.45 -5.02 -7.63
C GLY A 135 1.64 -4.06 -7.67
N MET A 136 2.28 -3.85 -6.52
CA MET A 136 3.52 -3.07 -6.44
C MET A 136 4.66 -3.72 -7.23
N SER A 137 4.86 -5.03 -7.07
CA SER A 137 5.89 -5.81 -7.77
C SER A 137 5.75 -5.70 -9.28
N LYS A 138 4.51 -5.79 -9.79
CA LYS A 138 4.18 -5.58 -11.21
C LYS A 138 4.53 -4.17 -11.69
N THR A 139 4.23 -3.16 -10.89
CA THR A 139 4.55 -1.76 -11.20
C THR A 139 6.06 -1.54 -11.26
N LEU A 140 6.80 -2.12 -10.31
CA LEU A 140 8.27 -2.06 -10.27
C LEU A 140 8.89 -2.74 -11.51
N ILE A 141 8.44 -3.96 -11.83
CA ILE A 141 8.91 -4.70 -13.00
C ILE A 141 8.59 -3.92 -14.28
N LYS A 142 7.39 -3.35 -14.40
CA LYS A 142 7.01 -2.54 -15.56
C LYS A 142 7.91 -1.31 -15.70
N ALA A 143 8.15 -0.59 -14.61
CA ALA A 143 9.03 0.58 -14.62
C ALA A 143 10.47 0.20 -15.05
N LEU A 144 10.98 -0.91 -14.53
CA LEU A 144 12.30 -1.44 -14.90
C LEU A 144 12.35 -1.84 -16.38
N SER A 145 11.31 -2.53 -16.87
CA SER A 145 11.25 -2.96 -18.27
C SER A 145 11.18 -1.78 -19.24
N THR A 146 10.40 -0.76 -18.91
CA THR A 146 10.28 0.46 -19.71
C THR A 146 11.58 1.26 -19.70
N LEU A 147 12.31 1.32 -18.57
CA LEU A 147 13.59 2.02 -18.48
C LEU A 147 14.66 1.40 -19.40
N PHE A 148 14.68 0.07 -19.54
CA PHE A 148 15.66 -0.64 -20.38
C PHE A 148 15.15 -1.00 -21.79
N GLY A 149 13.91 -0.62 -22.13
CA GLY A 149 13.28 -0.96 -23.41
C GLY A 149 13.16 -2.46 -23.63
N VAL A 150 12.76 -3.22 -22.60
CA VAL A 150 12.53 -4.68 -22.64
C VAL A 150 11.04 -5.05 -22.49
N ASP A 151 10.14 -4.16 -22.93
CA ASP A 151 8.68 -4.28 -22.75
C ASP A 151 8.07 -5.53 -23.40
N ASP A 152 8.64 -6.01 -24.52
CA ASP A 152 8.18 -7.21 -25.23
C ASP A 152 8.22 -8.45 -24.33
N LEU A 153 9.14 -8.47 -23.35
CA LEU A 153 9.29 -9.59 -22.43
C LEU A 153 8.11 -9.69 -21.46
N VAL A 154 7.64 -8.56 -20.94
CA VAL A 154 6.50 -8.53 -20.00
C VAL A 154 5.26 -9.12 -20.65
N THR A 155 5.04 -8.85 -21.93
CA THR A 155 3.91 -9.42 -22.66
C THR A 155 4.09 -10.94 -22.87
N SER A 156 5.31 -11.40 -23.15
CA SER A 156 5.62 -12.82 -23.43
C SER A 156 5.63 -13.74 -22.20
N VAL A 157 5.97 -13.21 -21.02
CA VAL A 157 6.06 -14.00 -19.77
C VAL A 157 4.67 -14.40 -19.26
N GLY A 158 3.60 -14.01 -19.95
CA GLY A 158 2.25 -14.46 -19.64
C GLY A 158 1.80 -13.91 -18.29
N PHE A 159 1.97 -12.60 -18.09
CA PHE A 159 1.25 -11.91 -17.04
C PHE A 159 -0.24 -12.09 -17.33
N GLY A 160 -0.86 -13.11 -16.75
CA GLY A 160 -2.29 -13.13 -16.50
C GLY A 160 -2.60 -11.95 -15.58
N MET A 161 -2.68 -10.74 -16.15
CA MET A 161 -3.34 -9.65 -15.47
C MET A 161 -4.78 -10.11 -15.34
N SER A 162 -5.17 -10.52 -14.13
CA SER A 162 -6.58 -10.71 -13.80
C SER A 162 -7.35 -9.49 -14.31
N GLU A 163 -8.46 -9.71 -15.01
CA GLU A 163 -9.37 -8.64 -15.46
C GLU A 163 -9.68 -7.66 -14.32
N ASP A 164 -9.74 -8.14 -13.08
CA ASP A 164 -9.96 -7.32 -11.88
C ASP A 164 -8.88 -6.26 -11.66
N PHE A 165 -7.62 -6.54 -12.00
CA PHE A 165 -6.52 -5.58 -11.85
C PHE A 165 -6.55 -4.52 -12.95
N THR A 166 -6.87 -4.92 -14.19
CA THR A 166 -7.06 -3.98 -15.30
C THR A 166 -8.25 -3.06 -15.02
N ASN A 167 -9.33 -3.61 -14.45
CA ASN A 167 -10.50 -2.86 -14.02
C ASN A 167 -10.21 -1.98 -12.79
N TRP A 168 -9.37 -2.40 -11.85
CA TRP A 168 -8.95 -1.57 -10.71
C TRP A 168 -8.11 -0.36 -11.15
N LEU A 169 -7.19 -0.54 -12.10
CA LEU A 169 -6.40 0.55 -12.70
C LEU A 169 -7.29 1.58 -13.40
N THR A 170 -8.39 1.15 -14.04
CA THR A 170 -9.28 2.04 -14.79
C THR A 170 -10.39 2.65 -13.94
N SER A 171 -10.86 2.00 -12.85
CA SER A 171 -12.04 2.44 -12.09
C SER A 171 -11.77 3.08 -10.73
N GLY A 172 -10.61 2.84 -10.09
CA GLY A 172 -10.33 3.32 -8.72
C GLY A 172 -9.02 4.10 -8.54
N GLY A 173 -8.00 3.83 -9.38
CA GLY A 173 -6.69 4.49 -9.28
C GLY A 173 -6.71 5.97 -9.67
N ALA A 174 -7.57 6.37 -10.61
CA ALA A 174 -7.61 7.73 -11.15
C ALA A 174 -8.12 8.78 -10.14
N ALA A 175 -9.08 8.43 -9.29
CA ALA A 175 -9.63 9.34 -8.28
C ALA A 175 -8.64 9.60 -7.13
N MET A 176 -7.86 8.59 -6.73
CA MET A 176 -6.83 8.72 -5.70
C MET A 176 -5.59 9.47 -6.22
N MET A 177 -5.27 9.35 -7.51
CA MET A 177 -4.20 10.15 -8.15
C MET A 177 -4.54 11.64 -8.24
N LEU A 178 -5.82 11.99 -8.39
CA LEU A 178 -6.27 13.39 -8.41
C LEU A 178 -6.15 14.07 -7.04
N ASP A 179 -6.35 13.34 -5.94
CA ASP A 179 -6.26 13.90 -4.58
C ASP A 179 -4.80 14.11 -4.14
N MET A 180 -3.87 13.29 -4.64
CA MET A 180 -2.44 13.37 -4.31
C MET A 180 -1.70 14.49 -5.08
N GLN A 181 -2.23 14.92 -6.24
CA GLN A 181 -1.79 16.14 -6.94
C GLN A 181 -1.98 17.41 -6.10
N SER A 182 -2.90 17.41 -5.13
CA SER A 182 -3.16 18.58 -4.27
C SER A 182 -2.11 18.76 -3.16
N TYR A 183 -1.43 17.68 -2.73
CA TYR A 183 -0.47 17.69 -1.62
C TYR A 183 0.95 18.10 -2.04
N VAL A 184 1.29 18.01 -3.33
CA VAL A 184 2.55 18.53 -3.89
C VAL A 184 2.31 19.97 -4.38
N GLY A 185 1.94 20.86 -3.46
CA GLY A 185 1.58 22.26 -3.70
C GLY A 185 2.72 23.20 -4.14
N GLY A 186 3.69 22.70 -4.92
CA GLY A 186 4.61 23.54 -5.66
C GLY A 186 4.08 23.73 -7.08
N LYS A 187 3.68 24.95 -7.44
CA LYS A 187 3.40 25.32 -8.85
C LYS A 187 4.69 25.14 -9.67
N VAL A 188 4.93 23.95 -10.19
CA VAL A 188 6.01 23.73 -11.14
C VAL A 188 5.45 23.93 -12.54
N GLY A 189 5.69 25.11 -13.11
CA GLY A 189 5.09 25.63 -14.35
C GLY A 189 5.57 24.98 -15.65
N GLY A 190 5.33 23.68 -15.83
CA GLY A 190 5.54 22.98 -17.10
C GLY A 190 4.43 21.97 -17.33
N THR A 191 3.50 22.26 -18.24
CA THR A 191 2.30 21.48 -18.56
C THR A 191 2.52 20.49 -19.72
N GLY A 192 3.74 19.95 -19.87
CA GLY A 192 4.04 18.98 -20.93
C GLY A 192 3.40 17.61 -20.64
N PRO A 193 2.75 16.95 -21.62
CA PRO A 193 2.12 15.64 -21.44
C PRO A 193 3.09 14.52 -21.02
N ASP A 194 4.38 14.65 -21.34
CA ASP A 194 5.40 13.66 -20.96
C ASP A 194 5.84 13.78 -19.49
N ARG A 195 5.65 14.97 -18.90
CA ARG A 195 5.97 15.24 -17.50
C ARG A 195 5.10 14.46 -16.53
N VAL A 196 3.85 14.21 -16.94
CA VAL A 196 2.89 13.42 -16.16
C VAL A 196 3.30 11.95 -16.13
N LYS A 197 3.89 11.41 -17.20
CA LYS A 197 4.21 9.98 -17.30
C LYS A 197 5.36 9.57 -16.40
N ALA A 198 6.45 10.33 -16.32
CA ALA A 198 7.63 9.93 -15.54
C ALA A 198 7.39 9.90 -14.01
N MET A 199 6.46 10.71 -13.48
CA MET A 199 6.12 10.67 -12.05
C MET A 199 5.02 9.64 -11.72
N THR A 200 4.34 9.07 -12.73
CA THR A 200 3.22 8.16 -12.47
C THR A 200 3.63 6.86 -11.78
N HIS A 201 4.81 6.28 -12.10
CA HIS A 201 5.25 5.05 -11.45
C HIS A 201 5.65 5.30 -9.99
N ARG A 202 6.36 6.39 -9.69
CA ARG A 202 6.71 6.78 -8.32
C ARG A 202 5.49 6.82 -7.41
N ASP A 203 4.46 7.58 -7.76
CA ASP A 203 3.30 7.76 -6.89
C ASP A 203 2.49 6.46 -6.76
N ALA A 204 2.38 5.70 -7.85
CA ALA A 204 1.76 4.37 -7.84
C ALA A 204 2.54 3.37 -6.95
N LEU A 205 3.87 3.38 -7.02
CA LEU A 205 4.75 2.53 -6.21
C LEU A 205 4.63 2.88 -4.72
N LEU A 206 4.75 4.16 -4.37
CA LEU A 206 4.66 4.61 -2.97
C LEU A 206 3.27 4.35 -2.38
N SER A 207 2.21 4.61 -3.13
CA SER A 207 0.83 4.33 -2.71
C SER A 207 0.61 2.83 -2.49
N SER A 208 1.05 1.98 -3.43
CA SER A 208 0.90 0.53 -3.32
C SER A 208 1.76 -0.05 -2.19
N PHE A 209 2.98 0.47 -2.00
CA PHE A 209 3.88 0.09 -0.91
C PHE A 209 3.28 0.42 0.46
N THR A 210 2.76 1.63 0.63
CA THR A 210 2.12 2.07 1.88
C THR A 210 0.90 1.20 2.20
N LYS A 211 0.03 0.96 1.21
CA LYS A 211 -1.13 0.07 1.37
C LYS A 211 -0.71 -1.35 1.72
N ALA A 212 0.30 -1.89 1.05
CA ALA A 212 0.81 -3.22 1.37
C ALA A 212 1.32 -3.28 2.81
N LEU A 213 2.13 -2.30 3.24
CA LEU A 213 2.62 -2.20 4.63
C LEU A 213 1.48 -2.16 5.64
N ASP A 214 0.49 -1.28 5.44
CA ASP A 214 -0.65 -1.14 6.35
C ASP A 214 -1.41 -2.46 6.49
N MET A 215 -1.74 -3.12 5.38
CA MET A 215 -2.42 -4.42 5.39
C MET A 215 -1.56 -5.53 5.97
N GLY A 216 -0.25 -5.49 5.75
CA GLY A 216 0.70 -6.45 6.28
C GLY A 216 0.88 -6.36 7.80
N VAL A 217 0.68 -5.19 8.40
CA VAL A 217 0.62 -5.03 9.86
C VAL A 217 -0.67 -5.65 10.42
N GLU A 218 -1.75 -5.68 9.65
CA GLU A 218 -3.02 -6.27 10.05
C GLU A 218 -3.05 -7.80 9.91
N ALA A 219 -2.28 -8.38 8.97
CA ALA A 219 -2.33 -9.81 8.65
C ALA A 219 -1.99 -10.79 9.81
N PRO A 220 -1.00 -10.53 10.69
CA PRO A 220 -0.74 -11.37 11.86
C PRO A 220 -1.85 -11.30 12.92
N LEU A 221 -2.71 -10.27 12.86
CA LEU A 221 -3.69 -9.93 13.87
C LEU A 221 -5.04 -10.60 13.65
N GLU A 222 -5.17 -11.22 12.49
CA GLU A 222 -6.37 -11.93 12.12
C GLU A 222 -6.53 -13.20 12.98
N PRO A 223 -7.74 -13.48 13.49
CA PRO A 223 -8.01 -14.75 14.15
C PRO A 223 -7.88 -15.89 13.13
N ARG A 224 -6.85 -16.74 13.31
CA ARG A 224 -6.48 -17.82 12.39
C ARG A 224 -6.72 -19.20 13.01
N PHE A 225 -7.95 -19.49 13.45
CA PHE A 225 -8.27 -20.76 14.13
C PHE A 225 -8.04 -22.01 13.25
N PHE A 226 -8.18 -21.88 11.93
CA PHE A 226 -8.01 -22.95 10.94
C PHE A 226 -6.98 -22.61 9.84
N ARG A 227 -6.35 -21.43 9.93
CA ARG A 227 -5.38 -20.92 8.94
C ARG A 227 -3.98 -21.01 9.52
N LEU A 228 -2.97 -21.14 8.66
CA LEU A 228 -1.57 -21.05 9.04
C LEU A 228 -1.26 -19.67 9.62
N PRO A 229 -0.33 -19.56 10.59
CA PRO A 229 0.19 -18.28 11.06
C PRO A 229 0.71 -17.44 9.89
N PHE A 230 0.50 -16.12 9.95
CA PHE A 230 1.09 -15.23 8.95
C PHE A 230 2.61 -15.25 9.06
N LYS A 231 3.30 -15.31 7.92
CA LYS A 231 4.76 -15.34 7.86
C LYS A 231 5.33 -13.93 8.02
N GLU A 232 5.21 -13.40 9.24
CA GLU A 232 5.53 -12.00 9.54
C GLU A 232 7.00 -11.65 9.25
N GLU A 233 7.94 -12.56 9.53
CA GLU A 233 9.36 -12.32 9.29
C GLU A 233 9.70 -12.31 7.80
N LEU A 234 9.16 -13.26 7.02
CA LEU A 234 9.26 -13.23 5.56
C LEU A 234 8.65 -11.94 5.01
N TRP A 235 7.46 -11.58 5.45
CA TRP A 235 6.76 -10.37 5.02
C TRP A 235 7.62 -9.11 5.27
N LYS A 236 8.15 -8.93 6.48
CA LYS A 236 9.03 -7.80 6.83
C LYS A 236 10.27 -7.77 5.95
N ALA A 237 10.89 -8.93 5.71
CA ALA A 237 12.09 -9.04 4.90
C ALA A 237 11.82 -8.70 3.43
N VAL A 238 10.75 -9.26 2.85
CA VAL A 238 10.31 -8.97 1.48
C VAL A 238 9.99 -7.49 1.33
N MET A 239 9.17 -6.92 2.22
CA MET A 239 8.77 -5.51 2.15
C MET A 239 9.95 -4.56 2.34
N ARG A 240 10.90 -4.86 3.23
CA ARG A 240 12.12 -4.05 3.38
C ARG A 240 12.91 -4.00 2.07
N ASN A 241 13.18 -5.15 1.46
CA ASN A 241 13.94 -5.22 0.21
C ASN A 241 13.16 -4.60 -0.95
N MET A 242 11.84 -4.79 -1.03
CA MET A 242 11.00 -4.09 -2.02
C MET A 242 11.06 -2.58 -1.85
N GLY A 243 10.99 -2.06 -0.62
CA GLY A 243 11.10 -0.62 -0.36
C GLY A 243 12.43 -0.05 -0.83
N HIS A 244 13.52 -0.77 -0.61
CA HIS A 244 14.84 -0.41 -1.16
C HIS A 244 14.82 -0.40 -2.69
N MET A 245 14.31 -1.44 -3.34
CA MET A 245 14.23 -1.52 -4.80
C MET A 245 13.35 -0.41 -5.40
N SER A 246 12.20 -0.13 -4.79
CA SER A 246 11.32 0.98 -5.19
C SER A 246 12.04 2.33 -5.05
N THR A 247 12.82 2.52 -3.98
CA THR A 247 13.63 3.74 -3.82
C THR A 247 14.67 3.87 -4.92
N GLN A 248 15.37 2.79 -5.29
CA GLN A 248 16.35 2.82 -6.39
C GLN A 248 15.68 3.11 -7.74
N MET A 249 14.50 2.53 -8.00
CA MET A 249 13.72 2.84 -9.20
C MET A 249 13.34 4.32 -9.26
N VAL A 250 12.86 4.89 -8.15
CA VAL A 250 12.50 6.32 -8.07
C VAL A 250 13.72 7.21 -8.27
N ILE A 251 14.89 6.84 -7.76
CA ILE A 251 16.14 7.58 -7.99
C ILE A 251 16.52 7.53 -9.48
N MET A 252 16.41 6.37 -10.13
CA MET A 252 16.67 6.25 -11.58
C MET A 252 15.70 7.10 -12.39
N GLU A 253 14.39 7.02 -12.11
CA GLU A 253 13.38 7.83 -12.80
C GLU A 253 13.62 9.32 -12.59
N TYR A 254 13.97 9.73 -11.36
CA TYR A 254 14.30 11.11 -11.05
C TYR A 254 15.56 11.57 -11.79
N ALA A 255 16.62 10.78 -11.80
CA ALA A 255 17.87 11.12 -12.50
C ALA A 255 17.63 11.28 -14.01
N VAL A 256 16.88 10.34 -14.61
CA VAL A 256 16.48 10.39 -16.02
C VAL A 256 15.61 11.61 -16.31
N HIS A 257 14.64 11.90 -15.45
CA HIS A 257 13.72 13.02 -15.63
C HIS A 257 14.41 14.38 -15.42
N ASP A 258 15.19 14.57 -14.35
CA ASP A 258 15.85 15.84 -14.05
C ASP A 258 16.87 16.19 -15.13
N CYS A 259 17.59 15.18 -15.63
CA CYS A 259 18.47 15.33 -16.79
C CYS A 259 17.67 15.84 -18.02
N SER A 260 16.46 15.33 -18.28
CA SER A 260 15.61 15.81 -19.38
C SER A 260 15.10 17.26 -19.24
N GLN A 261 15.06 17.81 -18.02
CA GLN A 261 14.58 19.18 -17.74
C GLN A 261 15.71 20.20 -17.64
N GLY A 262 16.92 19.74 -17.30
CA GLY A 262 18.12 20.54 -17.18
C GLY A 262 18.66 20.98 -18.54
N VAL A 263 18.29 22.20 -18.95
CA VAL A 263 18.90 22.97 -20.06
C VAL A 263 18.47 22.53 -21.47
N LYS A 264 18.43 23.50 -22.40
CA LYS A 264 18.05 23.39 -23.82
C LYS A 264 18.97 22.50 -24.69
N THR A 265 19.68 21.54 -24.10
CA THR A 265 20.82 20.85 -24.71
C THR A 265 20.66 19.35 -24.69
N ALA A 266 20.89 18.74 -25.86
CA ALA A 266 20.67 17.35 -26.25
C ALA A 266 21.49 16.26 -25.49
N GLY A 267 21.94 16.51 -24.26
CA GLY A 267 22.82 15.60 -23.51
C GLY A 267 22.13 14.29 -23.13
N CYS A 268 21.12 14.37 -22.25
CA CYS A 268 20.54 13.20 -21.59
C CYS A 268 19.84 12.20 -22.52
N GLU A 269 19.42 12.65 -23.70
CA GLU A 269 18.89 11.78 -24.74
C GLU A 269 19.96 10.78 -25.22
N ASN A 270 21.23 11.19 -25.27
CA ASN A 270 22.34 10.31 -25.66
C ASN A 270 22.59 9.24 -24.62
N ALA A 271 22.57 9.58 -23.32
CA ALA A 271 22.73 8.60 -22.24
C ALA A 271 21.64 7.52 -22.27
N LEU A 272 20.37 7.93 -22.32
CA LEU A 272 19.24 6.99 -22.41
C LEU A 272 19.29 6.16 -23.68
N LYS A 273 19.62 6.78 -24.82
CA LYS A 273 19.76 6.09 -26.09
C LYS A 273 20.91 5.08 -26.05
N ALA A 274 22.06 5.44 -25.46
CA ALA A 274 23.19 4.53 -25.29
C ALA A 274 22.84 3.35 -24.36
N ILE A 275 22.15 3.61 -23.24
CA ILE A 275 21.63 2.58 -22.33
C ILE A 275 20.68 1.63 -23.08
N ASN A 276 19.73 2.18 -23.84
CA ASN A 276 18.76 1.40 -24.61
C ASN A 276 19.38 0.70 -25.83
N ASN A 277 20.51 1.18 -26.35
CA ASN A 277 21.19 0.54 -27.47
C ASN A 277 22.13 -0.58 -27.02
N SER A 278 22.57 -0.60 -25.76
CA SER A 278 23.45 -1.66 -25.25
C SER A 278 22.73 -3.02 -25.23
N GLN A 279 23.20 -3.94 -26.06
CA GLN A 279 22.65 -5.28 -26.16
C GLN A 279 23.02 -6.15 -24.95
N LEU A 280 24.21 -5.92 -24.38
CA LEU A 280 24.66 -6.61 -23.17
C LEU A 280 23.79 -6.20 -21.97
N LEU A 281 23.52 -4.90 -21.81
CA LEU A 281 22.66 -4.41 -20.75
C LEU A 281 21.23 -4.90 -20.91
N LYS A 282 20.66 -4.87 -22.13
CA LYS A 282 19.32 -5.42 -22.40
C LYS A 282 19.20 -6.89 -22.04
N THR A 283 20.21 -7.69 -22.39
CA THR A 283 20.24 -9.12 -22.08
C THR A 283 20.30 -9.36 -20.56
N LYS A 284 21.11 -8.58 -19.84
CA LYS A 284 21.18 -8.62 -18.37
C LYS A 284 19.89 -8.12 -17.71
N ALA A 285 19.36 -6.98 -18.13
CA ALA A 285 18.08 -6.43 -17.66
C ALA A 285 16.92 -7.42 -17.86
N THR A 286 16.87 -8.09 -19.01
CA THR A 286 15.91 -9.16 -19.30
C THR A 286 16.02 -10.30 -18.29
N ALA A 287 17.25 -10.75 -17.98
CA ALA A 287 17.47 -11.77 -16.97
C ALA A 287 17.06 -11.30 -15.56
N ILE A 288 17.34 -10.05 -15.21
CA ILE A 288 16.92 -9.42 -13.94
C ILE A 288 15.41 -9.40 -13.83
N VAL A 289 14.71 -8.85 -14.83
CA VAL A 289 13.24 -8.76 -14.85
C VAL A 289 12.61 -10.15 -14.73
N LYS A 290 13.12 -11.12 -15.50
CA LYS A 290 12.62 -12.50 -15.46
C LYS A 290 12.82 -13.13 -14.09
N ARG A 291 14.01 -13.00 -13.49
CA ARG A 291 14.31 -13.54 -12.16
C ARG A 291 13.48 -12.87 -11.07
N ALA A 292 13.38 -11.54 -11.09
CA ALA A 292 12.56 -10.75 -10.18
C ALA A 292 11.10 -11.22 -10.21
N HIS A 293 10.53 -11.36 -11.40
CA HIS A 293 9.17 -11.86 -11.58
C HIS A 293 8.99 -13.26 -10.95
N THR A 294 9.89 -14.18 -11.27
CA THR A 294 9.88 -15.54 -10.72
C THR A 294 9.94 -15.53 -9.18
N ILE A 295 10.88 -14.82 -8.59
CA ILE A 295 11.04 -14.75 -7.13
C ILE A 295 9.82 -14.10 -6.46
N LEU A 296 9.33 -12.98 -7.01
CA LEU A 296 8.19 -12.27 -6.45
C LEU A 296 6.88 -13.06 -6.58
N SER A 297 6.75 -13.89 -7.63
CA SER A 297 5.64 -14.83 -7.77
C SER A 297 5.70 -15.96 -6.73
N VAL A 298 6.91 -16.43 -6.39
CA VAL A 298 7.12 -17.41 -5.33
C VAL A 298 6.77 -16.79 -3.97
N ALA A 299 7.25 -15.57 -3.71
CA ALA A 299 6.89 -14.82 -2.50
C ALA A 299 5.37 -14.64 -2.36
N ASP A 300 4.68 -14.25 -3.44
CA ASP A 300 3.21 -14.12 -3.46
C ASP A 300 2.51 -15.44 -3.09
N LYS A 301 2.91 -16.56 -3.71
CA LYS A 301 2.36 -17.90 -3.40
C LYS A 301 2.58 -18.28 -1.94
N ILE A 302 3.75 -18.01 -1.38
CA ILE A 302 4.07 -18.31 0.02
C ILE A 302 3.24 -17.46 0.96
N LEU A 303 3.13 -16.16 0.69
CA LEU A 303 2.40 -15.21 1.54
C LEU A 303 0.89 -15.41 1.50
N LYS A 304 0.35 -15.88 0.37
CA LYS A 304 -1.08 -16.25 0.22
C LYS A 304 -1.43 -17.61 0.80
N ARG A 305 -0.44 -18.39 1.25
CA ARG A 305 -0.71 -19.72 1.80
C ARG A 305 -1.42 -19.59 3.15
N GLU A 306 -2.73 -19.86 3.14
CA GLU A 306 -3.53 -19.87 4.36
C GLU A 306 -3.76 -21.25 4.94
N ASN A 307 -3.65 -22.31 4.13
CA ASN A 307 -4.00 -23.67 4.54
C ASN A 307 -2.79 -24.61 4.44
N LEU A 308 -2.88 -25.73 5.15
CA LEU A 308 -1.87 -26.80 5.12
C LEU A 308 -1.79 -27.53 3.77
N ALA A 309 -2.70 -27.26 2.84
CA ALA A 309 -2.64 -27.82 1.50
C ALA A 309 -1.24 -27.57 0.87
N PRO A 310 -0.70 -28.55 0.13
CA PRO A 310 0.55 -28.35 -0.60
C PRO A 310 0.38 -27.18 -1.58
N ILE A 311 1.40 -26.33 -1.67
CA ILE A 311 1.40 -25.27 -2.68
C ILE A 311 1.55 -25.95 -4.04
N ASP A 312 0.67 -25.59 -4.99
CA ASP A 312 0.82 -25.99 -6.39
C ASP A 312 1.98 -25.22 -7.02
N TRP A 313 3.17 -25.81 -6.86
CA TRP A 313 4.38 -25.31 -7.44
C TRP A 313 4.43 -25.68 -8.90
N ASP A 314 4.69 -24.70 -9.75
CA ASP A 314 5.20 -25.00 -11.07
C ASP A 314 6.61 -25.56 -10.86
N THR A 315 6.74 -26.89 -10.93
CA THR A 315 8.02 -27.59 -10.73
C THR A 315 9.11 -27.08 -11.65
N ASP A 316 8.76 -26.52 -12.82
CA ASP A 316 9.72 -25.90 -13.72
C ASP A 316 10.22 -24.55 -13.19
N ILE A 317 9.43 -23.81 -12.42
CA ILE A 317 9.89 -22.57 -11.75
C ILE A 317 10.98 -22.91 -10.72
N ILE A 318 10.71 -23.86 -9.81
CA ILE A 318 11.67 -24.23 -8.77
C ILE A 318 12.94 -24.83 -9.39
N ARG A 319 12.78 -25.75 -10.35
CA ARG A 319 13.92 -26.33 -11.07
C ARG A 319 14.74 -25.29 -11.82
N ARG A 320 14.10 -24.25 -12.38
CA ARG A 320 14.82 -23.13 -13.01
C ARG A 320 15.54 -22.30 -11.98
N MET A 321 14.93 -21.98 -10.83
CA MET A 321 15.59 -21.21 -9.77
C MET A 321 16.82 -21.93 -9.21
N ASN A 322 16.71 -23.23 -8.91
CA ASN A 322 17.85 -24.03 -8.43
C ASN A 322 19.00 -24.15 -9.45
N LYS A 323 18.73 -23.93 -10.74
CA LYS A 323 19.73 -23.94 -11.81
C LYS A 323 20.30 -22.56 -12.15
N MET A 324 19.71 -21.48 -11.64
CA MET A 324 20.15 -20.13 -11.95
C MET A 324 21.16 -19.67 -10.90
N ASP A 325 22.43 -19.53 -11.30
CA ASP A 325 23.47 -18.89 -10.50
C ASP A 325 22.99 -17.53 -9.98
N PHE A 326 23.40 -17.14 -8.77
CA PHE A 326 23.05 -15.85 -8.18
C PHE A 326 23.28 -14.72 -9.18
N LEU A 327 22.29 -13.85 -9.29
CA LEU A 327 22.36 -12.79 -10.27
C LEU A 327 23.38 -11.75 -9.82
N THR A 328 24.41 -11.53 -10.62
CA THR A 328 25.40 -10.47 -10.40
C THR A 328 25.40 -9.54 -11.61
N MET A 329 25.54 -8.24 -11.32
CA MET A 329 25.83 -7.24 -12.35
C MET A 329 27.34 -7.18 -12.66
N ASP A 330 28.18 -7.65 -11.74
CA ASP A 330 29.63 -7.46 -11.79
C ASP A 330 30.31 -8.22 -12.94
N ASP A 331 29.84 -9.43 -13.27
CA ASP A 331 30.51 -10.33 -14.22
C ASP A 331 30.67 -9.74 -15.63
N ASN A 332 29.88 -8.73 -16.00
CA ASN A 332 29.94 -8.06 -17.31
C ASN A 332 29.92 -6.53 -17.20
N MET A 333 30.08 -5.95 -16.01
CA MET A 333 29.90 -4.51 -15.82
C MET A 333 30.87 -3.71 -16.69
N THR A 334 32.15 -4.11 -16.74
CA THR A 334 33.16 -3.45 -17.57
C THR A 334 32.78 -3.44 -19.04
N SER A 335 32.35 -4.60 -19.58
CA SER A 335 31.93 -4.72 -20.98
C SER A 335 30.68 -3.90 -21.29
N ILE A 336 29.72 -3.85 -20.38
CA ILE A 336 28.51 -3.01 -20.50
C ILE A 336 28.89 -1.53 -20.54
N VAL A 337 29.74 -1.10 -19.60
CA VAL A 337 30.22 0.29 -19.54
C VAL A 337 30.98 0.64 -20.82
N GLU A 338 31.87 -0.23 -21.31
CA GLU A 338 32.58 -0.02 -22.57
C GLU A 338 31.65 0.09 -23.78
N GLU A 339 30.58 -0.72 -23.84
CA GLU A 339 29.57 -0.65 -24.90
C GLU A 339 28.81 0.68 -24.86
N ILE A 340 28.35 1.11 -23.68
CA ILE A 340 27.60 2.36 -23.50
C ILE A 340 28.50 3.58 -23.76
N VAL A 341 29.72 3.60 -23.24
CA VAL A 341 30.66 4.72 -23.38
C VAL A 341 31.06 4.94 -24.84
N LYS A 342 31.11 3.91 -25.67
CA LYS A 342 31.38 4.04 -27.12
C LYS A 342 30.28 4.80 -27.88
N GLU A 343 29.05 4.75 -27.39
CA GLU A 343 27.89 5.44 -27.97
C GLU A 343 27.72 6.86 -27.43
N LEU A 344 28.40 7.22 -26.34
CA LEU A 344 28.33 8.55 -25.75
C LEU A 344 29.20 9.56 -26.50
N PRO A 345 28.76 10.82 -26.63
CA PRO A 345 29.60 11.87 -27.18
C PRO A 345 30.83 12.06 -26.29
N VAL A 346 32.01 12.19 -26.92
CA VAL A 346 33.23 12.55 -26.20
C VAL A 346 32.98 13.91 -25.54
N PRO A 347 33.24 14.07 -24.22
CA PRO A 347 33.09 15.36 -23.57
C PRO A 347 34.00 16.36 -24.29
N GLU A 348 33.43 17.29 -25.05
CA GLU A 348 34.18 18.46 -25.47
C GLU A 348 34.65 19.18 -24.21
N ALA A 349 35.82 19.83 -24.25
CA ALA A 349 36.38 20.55 -23.10
C ALA A 349 35.53 21.74 -22.59
N GLN A 350 34.26 21.81 -22.98
CA GLN A 350 33.27 22.75 -22.47
C GLN A 350 33.05 22.53 -20.97
N LYS A 351 32.82 23.66 -20.31
CA LYS A 351 32.68 23.78 -18.87
C LYS A 351 31.38 23.08 -18.44
N ILE A 352 31.49 21.86 -17.91
CA ILE A 352 30.35 21.14 -17.32
C ILE A 352 29.81 22.00 -16.17
N GLU A 353 28.62 22.58 -16.35
CA GLU A 353 28.00 23.47 -15.35
C GLU A 353 27.47 22.69 -14.14
N SER A 354 27.12 21.40 -14.32
CA SER A 354 26.62 20.52 -13.27
C SER A 354 26.87 19.04 -13.61
N LEU A 355 27.35 18.28 -12.63
CA LEU A 355 27.49 16.81 -12.70
C LEU A 355 26.15 16.11 -12.98
N VAL A 356 25.04 16.70 -12.57
CA VAL A 356 23.69 16.13 -12.75
C VAL A 356 23.30 16.06 -14.23
N HIS A 357 23.94 16.84 -15.09
CA HIS A 357 23.62 16.94 -16.51
C HIS A 357 24.67 16.22 -17.38
N GLU A 358 25.59 15.47 -16.75
CA GLU A 358 26.62 14.71 -17.44
C GLU A 358 26.13 13.29 -17.75
N ASP A 359 26.19 12.91 -19.04
CA ASP A 359 25.70 11.61 -19.53
C ASP A 359 26.39 10.42 -18.83
N TYR A 360 27.69 10.54 -18.60
CA TYR A 360 28.47 9.53 -17.87
C TYR A 360 27.99 9.37 -16.42
N CYS A 361 27.65 10.47 -15.76
CA CYS A 361 27.12 10.44 -14.40
C CYS A 361 25.75 9.75 -14.37
N LEU A 362 24.85 10.07 -15.32
CA LEU A 362 23.55 9.41 -15.42
C LEU A 362 23.69 7.90 -15.65
N VAL A 363 24.55 7.47 -16.58
CA VAL A 363 24.83 6.05 -16.82
C VAL A 363 25.35 5.36 -15.56
N ALA A 364 26.30 5.99 -14.86
CA ALA A 364 26.83 5.45 -13.61
C ALA A 364 25.74 5.29 -12.53
N VAL A 365 24.88 6.30 -12.36
CA VAL A 365 23.76 6.24 -11.42
C VAL A 365 22.83 5.08 -11.79
N VAL A 366 22.39 4.96 -13.04
CA VAL A 366 21.50 3.87 -13.48
C VAL A 366 22.13 2.50 -13.24
N LEU A 367 23.40 2.30 -13.57
CA LEU A 367 24.07 1.00 -13.38
C LEU A 367 24.24 0.65 -11.89
N VAL A 368 24.61 1.62 -11.05
CA VAL A 368 24.73 1.42 -9.59
C VAL A 368 23.38 1.10 -8.97
N MET A 369 22.33 1.85 -9.32
CA MET A 369 20.97 1.59 -8.83
C MET A 369 20.45 0.21 -9.27
N THR A 370 20.75 -0.18 -10.50
CA THR A 370 20.39 -1.52 -11.03
C THR A 370 21.11 -2.63 -10.27
N SER A 371 22.41 -2.47 -10.00
CA SER A 371 23.17 -3.42 -9.18
C SER A 371 22.58 -3.55 -7.76
N ALA A 372 22.21 -2.43 -7.14
CA ALA A 372 21.55 -2.43 -5.83
C ALA A 372 20.17 -3.12 -5.88
N MET A 373 19.40 -2.96 -6.97
CA MET A 373 18.15 -3.70 -7.16
C MET A 373 18.37 -5.21 -7.27
N VAL A 374 19.40 -5.64 -8.02
CA VAL A 374 19.78 -7.05 -8.12
C VAL A 374 20.11 -7.64 -6.75
N HIS A 375 20.84 -6.90 -5.91
CA HIS A 375 21.09 -7.31 -4.54
C HIS A 375 19.79 -7.48 -3.73
N GLY A 376 18.85 -6.53 -3.86
CA GLY A 376 17.52 -6.62 -3.25
C GLY A 376 16.73 -7.86 -3.69
N ILE A 377 16.75 -8.18 -4.99
CA ILE A 377 16.11 -9.39 -5.55
C ILE A 377 16.72 -10.65 -4.94
N ASN A 378 18.05 -10.75 -4.89
CA ASN A 378 18.74 -11.91 -4.31
C ASN A 378 18.43 -12.05 -2.80
N LYS A 379 18.28 -10.94 -2.06
CA LYS A 379 17.87 -10.99 -0.65
C LYS A 379 16.44 -11.49 -0.47
N VAL A 380 15.50 -11.07 -1.32
CA VAL A 380 14.14 -11.64 -1.33
C VAL A 380 14.18 -13.13 -1.62
N GLU A 381 14.99 -13.56 -2.57
CA GLU A 381 15.19 -14.97 -2.92
C GLU A 381 15.71 -15.80 -1.74
N GLU A 382 16.78 -15.34 -1.08
CA GLU A 382 17.34 -15.96 0.13
C GLU A 382 16.27 -16.15 1.21
N HIS A 383 15.46 -15.11 1.47
CA HIS A 383 14.38 -15.19 2.47
C HIS A 383 13.26 -16.13 2.07
N CYS A 384 12.88 -16.18 0.79
CA CYS A 384 11.91 -17.15 0.30
C CYS A 384 12.43 -18.59 0.50
N PHE A 385 13.67 -18.89 0.12
CA PHE A 385 14.23 -20.24 0.24
C PHE A 385 14.57 -20.67 1.68
N ALA A 386 14.72 -19.71 2.59
CA ALA A 386 14.84 -20.00 4.02
C ALA A 386 13.52 -20.51 4.63
N GLU A 387 12.38 -20.36 3.94
CA GLU A 387 11.10 -20.85 4.44
C GLU A 387 11.04 -22.38 4.42
N PRO A 388 10.69 -23.03 5.55
CA PRO A 388 10.67 -24.48 5.67
C PRO A 388 9.70 -25.15 4.69
N ASP A 389 8.67 -24.42 4.26
CA ASP A 389 7.68 -24.89 3.29
C ASP A 389 8.24 -25.18 1.89
N ILE A 390 9.38 -24.57 1.52
CA ILE A 390 10.01 -24.82 0.22
C ILE A 390 10.96 -26.03 0.29
N GLN A 391 11.59 -26.24 1.45
CA GLN A 391 12.60 -27.30 1.63
C GLN A 391 12.01 -28.71 1.53
N LEU A 392 10.70 -28.86 1.74
CA LEU A 392 9.99 -30.14 1.70
C LEU A 392 9.76 -30.71 0.29
N ILE A 393 10.28 -30.08 -0.76
CA ILE A 393 10.06 -30.48 -2.18
C ILE A 393 11.20 -31.36 -2.70
N ASP A 394 12.37 -31.34 -2.04
CA ASP A 394 13.55 -32.10 -2.47
C ASP A 394 13.60 -33.54 -1.91
N GLU A 395 12.66 -33.91 -1.03
CA GLU A 395 12.41 -35.28 -0.52
C GLU A 395 11.20 -35.91 -1.23
#